data_AF-A0A3R7BG73-F1
#
_entry.id   AF-A0A3R7BG73-F1
#
_cell.length_a   1.000
_cell.length_b   1.000
_cell.length_c   1.000
_cell.angle_alpha   90.00
_cell.angle_beta   90.00
_cell.angle_gamma   90.00
#
_symmetry.space_group_name_H-M   'P 1'
#
loop_
_entity.id
_entity.type
_entity.pdbx_description
1 polymer ?
#
loop_
_entity_poly.entity_id
_entity_poly.type
_entity_poly.pdbx_seq_one_letter_code
_entity_poly.pdbx_strand_id
1 'polypeptide(L)'
;MSSTYLIAELKQQKKKLEKALEEIKKQKIKIDQEYFSFKKEEDKIYEEIRRCRDTYQFDKLQMRLNVVAARRKSIEQKRSEIEKKIRGYENEIEKIKQRINYLKPRGNSGLSMENQVS
;
A
#
# COMPACT_ATOMS: atom_id res chain seq x y z
N MET A 1 -28.29 13.27 17.95
CA MET A 1 -27.65 13.85 16.74
C MET A 1 -28.30 13.25 15.50
N SER A 2 -28.59 14.05 14.47
CA SER A 2 -29.25 13.55 13.25
C SER A 2 -28.31 12.64 12.43
N SER A 3 -28.84 11.56 11.84
CA SER A 3 -28.10 10.63 10.96
C SER A 3 -27.32 11.35 9.86
N THR A 4 -27.88 12.45 9.35
CA THR A 4 -27.26 13.31 8.34
C THR A 4 -25.92 13.91 8.78
N TYR A 5 -25.82 14.34 10.05
CA TYR A 5 -24.60 14.91 10.60
C TYR A 5 -23.50 13.84 10.72
N LEU A 6 -23.86 12.66 11.22
CA LEU A 6 -22.94 11.53 11.35
C LEU A 6 -22.41 11.06 9.98
N ILE A 7 -23.27 11.01 8.96
CA ILE A 7 -22.86 10.69 7.59
C ILE A 7 -21.88 11.75 7.05
N ALA A 8 -22.10 13.02 7.33
CA ALA A 8 -21.20 14.09 6.89
C ALA A 8 -19.81 13.97 7.54
N GLU A 9 -19.76 13.67 8.84
CA GLU A 9 -18.51 13.44 9.56
C GLU A 9 -17.74 12.24 9.00
N LEU A 10 -18.41 11.10 8.79
CA LEU A 10 -17.81 9.91 8.19
C LEU A 10 -17.26 10.18 6.79
N LYS A 11 -17.97 10.98 5.98
CA LYS A 11 -17.48 11.40 4.65
C LYS A 11 -16.21 12.25 4.76
N GLN A 12 -16.15 13.16 5.74
CA GLN A 12 -14.96 13.98 5.97
C GLN A 12 -13.77 13.14 6.43
N GLN A 13 -13.99 12.20 7.37
CA GLN A 13 -12.97 11.26 7.82
C GLN A 13 -12.44 10.41 6.65
N LYS A 14 -13.35 9.83 5.84
CA LYS A 14 -12.98 9.09 4.64
C LYS A 14 -12.09 9.90 3.70
N LYS A 15 -12.45 11.17 3.43
CA LYS A 15 -11.65 12.06 2.55
C LYS A 15 -10.25 12.33 3.11
N LYS A 16 -10.11 12.43 4.44
CA LYS A 16 -8.78 12.57 5.08
C LYS A 16 -7.94 11.30 4.90
N LEU A 17 -8.53 10.12 5.10
CA LEU A 17 -7.85 8.84 4.89
C LEU A 17 -7.46 8.62 3.43
N GLU A 18 -8.33 8.97 2.47
CA GLU A 18 -8.02 8.87 1.03
C GLU A 18 -6.83 9.75 0.65
N LYS A 19 -6.74 10.97 1.19
CA LYS A 19 -5.56 11.84 0.99
C LYS A 19 -4.29 11.25 1.59
N ALA A 20 -4.37 10.70 2.81
CA ALA A 20 -3.22 10.06 3.46
C ALA A 20 -2.75 8.81 2.68
N LEU A 21 -3.70 8.01 2.19
CA LEU A 21 -3.44 6.84 1.35
C LEU A 21 -2.70 7.23 0.07
N GLU A 22 -3.14 8.31 -0.60
CA GLU A 22 -2.49 8.81 -1.81
C GLU A 22 -1.03 9.22 -1.56
N GLU A 23 -0.77 9.92 -0.46
CA GLU A 23 0.60 10.32 -0.10
C GLU A 23 1.49 9.09 0.18
N ILE A 24 0.96 8.09 0.89
CA ILE A 24 1.69 6.86 1.17
C ILE A 24 1.94 6.06 -0.12
N LYS A 25 1.00 6.04 -1.07
CA LYS A 25 1.21 5.42 -2.39
C LYS A 25 2.35 6.10 -3.15
N LYS A 26 2.47 7.43 -3.09
CA LYS A 26 3.61 8.15 -3.67
C LYS A 26 4.94 7.81 -3.00
N GLN A 27 4.95 7.70 -1.67
CA GLN A 27 6.13 7.25 -0.93
C GLN A 27 6.54 5.82 -1.33
N LYS A 28 5.57 4.92 -1.55
CA LYS A 28 5.83 3.56 -2.00
C LYS A 28 6.55 3.54 -3.35
N ILE A 29 6.14 4.40 -4.30
CA ILE A 29 6.82 4.48 -5.61
C ILE A 29 8.31 4.78 -5.44
N LYS A 30 8.67 5.72 -4.56
CA LYS A 30 10.09 6.06 -4.29
C LYS A 30 10.85 4.88 -3.68
N ILE A 31 10.24 4.20 -2.71
CA ILE A 31 10.82 3.01 -2.07
C ILE A 31 11.01 1.87 -3.08
N ASP A 32 10.03 1.64 -3.95
CA ASP A 32 10.09 0.62 -5.00
C ASP A 32 11.24 0.93 -5.98
N GLN A 33 11.36 2.18 -6.42
CA GLN A 33 12.46 2.62 -7.30
C GLN A 33 13.83 2.40 -6.66
N GLU A 34 13.98 2.77 -5.39
CA GLU A 34 15.20 2.55 -4.62
C GLU A 34 15.52 1.05 -4.49
N TYR A 35 14.53 0.21 -4.16
CA TYR A 35 14.68 -1.24 -4.11
C TYR A 35 15.18 -1.83 -5.44
N PHE A 36 14.56 -1.44 -6.57
CA PHE A 36 14.98 -1.92 -7.89
C PHE A 36 16.37 -1.43 -8.27
N SER A 37 16.77 -0.23 -7.82
CA SER A 37 18.11 0.29 -8.04
C SER A 37 19.19 -0.57 -7.37
N PHE A 38 18.97 -0.97 -6.10
CA PHE A 38 19.91 -1.84 -5.38
C PHE A 38 19.90 -3.25 -5.94
N LYS A 39 18.73 -3.79 -6.30
CA LYS A 39 18.64 -5.11 -6.93
C LYS A 39 19.42 -5.17 -8.25
N LYS A 40 19.29 -4.15 -9.09
CA LYS A 40 20.06 -4.04 -10.33
C LYS A 40 21.56 -3.92 -10.07
N GLU A 41 21.97 -3.27 -8.99
CA GLU A 41 23.39 -3.22 -8.60
C GLU A 41 23.89 -4.58 -8.12
N GLU A 42 23.13 -5.30 -7.29
CA GLU A 42 23.46 -6.68 -6.90
C GLU A 42 23.63 -7.58 -8.13
N ASP A 43 22.68 -7.54 -9.07
CA ASP A 43 22.72 -8.36 -10.29
C ASP A 43 24.01 -8.11 -11.10
N LYS A 44 24.44 -6.85 -11.20
CA LYS A 44 25.72 -6.50 -11.84
C LYS A 44 26.92 -7.07 -11.09
N ILE A 45 26.94 -6.95 -9.76
CA ILE A 45 28.04 -7.49 -8.95
C ILE A 45 28.09 -9.01 -9.06
N TYR A 46 26.93 -9.69 -9.09
CA TYR A 46 26.87 -11.13 -9.34
C TYR A 46 27.47 -11.51 -10.69
N GLU A 47 27.16 -10.77 -11.75
CA GLU A 47 27.75 -11.00 -13.07
C GLU A 47 29.27 -10.75 -13.10
N GLU A 48 29.74 -9.72 -12.39
CA GLU A 48 31.18 -9.43 -12.23
C GLU A 48 31.89 -10.57 -11.48
N ILE A 49 31.30 -11.06 -10.39
CA ILE A 49 31.81 -12.19 -9.60
C ILE A 49 31.91 -13.45 -10.47
N ARG A 50 30.89 -13.77 -11.27
CA ARG A 50 30.90 -14.95 -12.17
C ARG A 50 32.05 -14.93 -13.17
N ARG A 51 32.51 -13.75 -13.58
CA ARG A 51 33.58 -13.57 -14.56
C ARG A 51 34.95 -13.36 -13.90
N CYS A 52 34.98 -13.15 -12.59
CA CYS A 52 36.21 -12.85 -11.85
C CYS A 52 37.07 -14.12 -11.71
N ARG A 53 38.33 -14.02 -12.14
CA ARG A 53 39.33 -15.10 -11.98
C ARG A 53 40.40 -14.75 -10.94
N ASP A 54 40.48 -13.47 -10.57
CA ASP A 54 41.42 -12.97 -9.58
C ASP A 54 40.81 -13.04 -8.18
N THR A 55 41.54 -13.64 -7.23
CA THR A 55 41.04 -13.89 -5.88
C THR A 55 40.90 -12.61 -5.06
N TYR A 56 41.81 -11.65 -5.22
CA TYR A 56 41.75 -10.39 -4.48
C TYR A 56 40.60 -9.50 -4.97
N GLN A 57 40.35 -9.47 -6.28
CA GLN A 57 39.19 -8.78 -6.85
C GLN A 57 37.88 -9.48 -6.46
N PHE A 58 37.88 -10.81 -6.38
CA PHE A 58 36.73 -11.56 -5.89
C PHE A 58 36.34 -11.13 -4.47
N ASP A 59 37.31 -11.06 -3.55
CA ASP A 59 37.06 -10.63 -2.17
C ASP A 59 36.48 -9.21 -2.09
N LYS A 60 36.99 -8.29 -2.91
CA LYS A 60 36.45 -6.92 -3.02
C LYS A 60 35.01 -6.90 -3.53
N LEU A 61 34.71 -7.67 -4.57
CA LEU A 61 33.36 -7.78 -5.12
C LEU A 61 32.40 -8.38 -4.10
N GLN A 62 32.84 -9.39 -3.33
CA GLN A 62 32.06 -10.01 -2.27
C GLN A 62 31.76 -9.02 -1.14
N MET A 63 32.74 -8.22 -0.71
CA MET A 63 32.52 -7.16 0.27
C MET A 63 31.51 -6.13 -0.22
N ARG A 64 31.65 -5.68 -1.47
CA ARG A 64 30.71 -4.72 -2.08
C ARG A 64 29.29 -5.31 -2.15
N LEU A 65 29.15 -6.56 -2.58
CA LEU A 65 27.87 -7.26 -2.63
C LEU A 65 27.19 -7.28 -1.25
N ASN A 66 27.95 -7.59 -0.20
CA ASN A 66 27.41 -7.64 1.17
C ASN A 66 26.82 -6.28 1.60
N VAL A 67 27.49 -5.17 1.28
CA VAL A 67 27.01 -3.83 1.59
C VAL A 67 25.73 -3.49 0.81
N VAL A 68 25.71 -3.75 -0.49
CA VAL A 68 24.54 -3.50 -1.35
C VAL A 68 23.37 -4.36 -0.89
N ALA A 69 23.61 -5.63 -0.54
CA ALA A 69 22.58 -6.54 -0.08
C ALA A 69 21.99 -6.17 1.28
N ALA A 70 22.81 -5.66 2.20
CA ALA A 70 22.30 -5.11 3.45
C ALA A 70 21.36 -3.91 3.19
N ARG A 71 21.73 -3.02 2.27
CA ARG A 71 20.88 -1.87 1.88
C ARG A 71 19.59 -2.32 1.21
N ARG A 72 19.66 -3.28 0.28
CA ARG A 72 18.48 -3.85 -0.39
C ARG A 72 17.51 -4.49 0.62
N LYS A 73 18.02 -5.25 1.59
CA LYS A 73 17.19 -5.84 2.65
C LYS A 73 16.53 -4.78 3.53
N SER A 74 17.25 -3.70 3.88
CA SER A 74 16.67 -2.60 4.65
C SER A 74 15.53 -1.89 3.90
N ILE A 75 15.69 -1.62 2.60
CA ILE A 75 14.63 -0.99 1.81
C ILE A 75 13.45 -1.95 1.55
N GLU A 76 13.72 -3.26 1.44
CA GLU A 76 12.69 -4.29 1.35
C GLU A 76 11.81 -4.36 2.60
N GLN A 77 12.39 -4.19 3.80
CA GLN A 77 11.61 -4.07 5.04
C GLN A 77 10.71 -2.84 5.03
N LYS A 78 11.25 -1.67 4.65
CA LYS A 78 10.46 -0.43 4.50
C LYS A 78 9.31 -0.61 3.49
N ARG A 79 9.56 -1.34 2.40
CA ARG A 79 8.55 -1.69 1.39
C ARG A 79 7.43 -2.57 1.96
N SER A 80 7.77 -3.57 2.77
CA SER A 80 6.76 -4.40 3.45
C SER A 80 5.92 -3.59 4.45
N GLU A 81 6.56 -2.70 5.21
CA GLU A 81 5.87 -1.82 6.16
C GLU A 81 4.90 -0.86 5.47
N ILE A 82 5.31 -0.25 4.35
CA ILE A 82 4.44 0.67 3.62
C ILE A 82 3.24 -0.06 3.00
N GLU A 83 3.43 -1.29 2.50
CA GLU A 83 2.34 -2.13 2.01
C GLU A 83 1.33 -2.50 3.12
N LYS A 84 1.81 -2.77 4.34
CA LYS A 84 0.93 -2.98 5.49
C LYS A 84 0.12 -1.71 5.81
N LYS A 85 0.75 -0.54 5.79
CA LYS A 85 0.07 0.76 6.02
C LYS A 85 -1.01 1.02 4.97
N ILE A 86 -0.71 0.83 3.68
CA ILE A 86 -1.67 0.98 2.57
C ILE A 86 -2.89 0.10 2.80
N ARG A 87 -2.69 -1.20 3.09
CA ARG A 87 -3.79 -2.12 3.40
C ARG A 87 -4.62 -1.67 4.61
N GLY A 88 -3.96 -1.13 5.64
CA GLY A 88 -4.64 -0.55 6.80
C GLY A 88 -5.60 0.57 6.41
N TYR A 89 -5.12 1.57 5.67
CA TYR A 89 -5.93 2.67 5.18
C TYR A 89 -7.08 2.21 4.26
N GLU A 90 -6.81 1.30 3.33
CA GLU A 90 -7.83 0.75 2.44
C GLU A 90 -8.95 0.06 3.21
N ASN A 91 -8.60 -0.74 4.22
CA ASN A 91 -9.55 -1.40 5.10
C ASN A 91 -10.38 -0.41 5.93
N GLU A 92 -9.77 0.62 6.49
CA GLU A 92 -10.47 1.67 7.26
C GLU A 92 -11.45 2.45 6.39
N ILE A 93 -11.03 2.83 5.18
CA ILE A 93 -11.89 3.50 4.19
C ILE A 93 -13.10 2.60 3.87
N GLU A 94 -12.90 1.30 3.69
CA GLU A 94 -13.98 0.36 3.39
C GLU A 94 -14.97 0.23 4.55
N LYS A 95 -14.48 0.11 5.79
CA LYS A 95 -15.32 0.12 7.00
C LYS A 95 -16.18 1.39 7.08
N ILE A 96 -15.61 2.55 6.77
CA ILE A 96 -16.36 3.81 6.75
C ILE A 96 -17.44 3.80 5.66
N LYS A 97 -17.13 3.31 4.44
CA LYS A 97 -18.14 3.19 3.37
C LYS A 97 -19.31 2.30 3.80
N GLN A 98 -19.01 1.14 4.39
CA GLN A 98 -20.02 0.24 4.93
C GLN A 98 -20.87 0.95 5.98
N ARG A 99 -20.24 1.63 6.94
CA ARG A 99 -20.96 2.40 7.97
C ARG A 99 -21.89 3.47 7.39
N ILE A 100 -21.42 4.23 6.40
CA ILE A 100 -22.26 5.21 5.69
C ILE A 100 -23.44 4.52 5.02
N ASN A 101 -23.24 3.37 4.36
CA ASN A 101 -24.32 2.63 3.71
C ASN A 101 -25.38 2.13 4.69
N TYR A 102 -24.99 1.67 5.88
CA TYR A 102 -25.93 1.28 6.93
C TYR A 102 -26.75 2.45 7.49
N LEU A 103 -26.17 3.65 7.53
CA LEU A 103 -26.81 4.85 8.09
C LEU A 103 -27.72 5.58 7.08
N LYS A 104 -27.55 5.34 5.78
CA LYS A 104 -28.44 5.88 4.76
C LYS A 104 -29.85 5.33 4.97
N PRO A 105 -30.90 6.17 4.98
CA PRO A 105 -32.28 5.70 5.04
C PRO A 105 -32.53 4.76 3.85
N ARG A 106 -33.06 3.56 4.13
CA ARG A 106 -33.61 2.68 3.08
C ARG A 106 -34.93 3.29 2.61
N GLY A 107 -34.88 4.26 1.70
CA GLY A 107 -36.09 4.72 1.01
C GLY A 107 -36.58 3.64 0.04
N ASN A 108 -37.75 3.05 0.30
CA ASN A 108 -38.57 2.19 -0.57
C ASN A 108 -37.92 0.92 -1.16
N SER A 109 -37.81 -0.13 -0.36
CA SER A 109 -37.78 -1.52 -0.87
C SER A 109 -38.81 -2.41 -0.16
N GLY A 110 -40.03 -1.88 0.00
CA GLY A 110 -41.13 -2.59 0.64
C GLY A 110 -42.36 -1.70 0.79
N LEU A 111 -43.16 -1.58 -0.30
CA LEU A 111 -44.61 -1.38 -0.32
C LEU A 111 -45.05 -1.27 -1.79
N SER A 112 -45.11 -2.42 -2.45
CA SER A 112 -46.04 -2.68 -3.56
C SER A 112 -46.58 -4.10 -3.40
N MET A 113 -47.07 -4.40 -2.19
CA MET A 113 -48.11 -5.40 -1.98
C MET A 113 -49.28 -4.65 -1.38
N GLU A 114 -50.19 -4.19 -2.24
CA GLU A 114 -51.64 -4.15 -2.02
C GLU A 114 -52.32 -3.39 -3.16
N ASN A 115 -53.03 -4.18 -3.98
CA ASN A 115 -54.30 -3.94 -4.68
C ASN A 115 -54.40 -5.12 -5.65
N GLN A 116 -54.73 -6.33 -5.18
CA GLN A 116 -56.12 -6.81 -5.04
C GLN A 116 -57.04 -6.33 -6.15
N VAL A 117 -57.42 -7.30 -6.99
CA VAL A 117 -58.77 -7.50 -7.56
C VAL A 117 -59.32 -6.38 -8.44
N SER A 118 -59.31 -6.62 -9.76
CA SER A 118 -60.51 -6.63 -10.62
C SER A 118 -60.19 -7.37 -11.92
#